data_AF-A0A518LQZ4-F1
#
_entry.id   AF-A0A518LQZ4-F1
#
_cell.length_a   1.000
_cell.length_b   1.000
_cell.length_c   1.000
_cell.angle_alpha   90.00
_cell.angle_beta   90.00
_cell.angle_gamma   90.00
#
_symmetry.space_group_name_H-M   'P 1'
#
loop_
_entity.id
_entity.type
_entity.pdbx_description
1 polymer ?
#
loop_
_entity_poly.entity_id
_entity_poly.type
_entity_poly.pdbx_seq_one_letter_code
_entity_poly.pdbx_strand_id
1 'polypeptide(L)'
;MRLGRPGSGWTGSLRWVARSGVVAAWAACVIACAGPVESARAQYKTLYDPVDARIRRTDPGGIGVLNEAVHRMPDLTMLRWGRFAPSAPAQSCFAGSWSTLGTFVRIDLEFAGLMNPPGPLWFDDVNPEYDPFRYGPNPVCGWIEFDLDANENTGGETDVPRYRYLGNVARFGGVPSEPRFRGRAALNGPAFDGYVPSPPHFERSGEEFHIVLRGESIDSIAVQVEATGGFPQVFEAGETWILTGDFFHRAHGFEDFAFQCVTNPGSYMPTVQLRFSHSVASNRTLVTLVYPLTNAASASLLGAGVPVEPADGCANNQNSIQEALVDLQFSAQNADPWSQQDPRFVLMAGWASADVGAALNPMQWRTCALVGACYVDQIPGARYAWTDVYPNPHPGDFNGDGCTDQADAMSQLAYIAAHDGQFGYDNDGNGSNNSLQVPEFSRLFDVHDLNYDGLVNWVDYVHPGDLNGDSIVDIEDVEEFVIRLLGPGGPPGNTEGDLIVIAKLDLNCDGVVNGADIQSFIRLLIITPTNKAISQ
;
A
#
# COMPACT_ATOMS: atom_id res chain seq x y z
N MET A 1 -65.88 -15.17 75.19
CA MET A 1 -66.35 -13.81 75.54
C MET A 1 -65.75 -12.86 74.49
N ARG A 2 -66.48 -11.94 73.84
CA ARG A 2 -66.95 -10.62 74.35
C ARG A 2 -65.85 -9.87 75.12
N LEU A 3 -65.58 -8.58 74.96
CA LEU A 3 -65.85 -7.46 74.02
C LEU A 3 -65.29 -6.23 74.77
N GLY A 4 -64.65 -5.23 74.14
CA GLY A 4 -64.22 -4.03 74.90
C GLY A 4 -63.41 -2.95 74.16
N ARG A 5 -64.09 -1.86 73.79
CA ARG A 5 -63.56 -0.47 73.64
C ARG A 5 -63.94 0.33 74.93
N PRO A 6 -63.49 1.57 75.23
CA PRO A 6 -63.06 2.70 74.35
C PRO A 6 -61.73 3.39 74.81
N GLY A 7 -61.22 4.46 74.18
CA GLY A 7 -61.58 5.90 74.37
C GLY A 7 -60.46 6.62 75.17
N SER A 8 -60.19 7.94 75.11
CA SER A 8 -60.68 9.14 74.39
C SER A 8 -59.43 10.05 74.08
N GLY A 9 -59.42 11.35 73.74
CA GLY A 9 -60.41 12.41 73.44
C GLY A 9 -59.97 13.80 73.97
N TRP A 10 -60.45 14.91 73.35
CA TRP A 10 -60.21 16.34 73.70
C TRP A 10 -58.75 16.88 73.49
N THR A 11 -58.47 18.18 73.28
CA THR A 11 -58.90 19.22 72.30
C THR A 11 -58.22 20.56 72.69
N GLY A 12 -57.67 21.34 71.75
CA GLY A 12 -57.06 22.66 72.07
C GLY A 12 -56.67 23.48 70.83
N SER A 13 -56.68 24.82 70.93
CA SER A 13 -56.49 25.75 69.79
C SER A 13 -56.11 27.17 70.31
N LEU A 14 -55.74 28.21 69.53
CA LEU A 14 -55.69 28.43 68.06
C LEU A 14 -54.70 29.60 67.76
N ARG A 15 -54.36 29.81 66.47
CA ARG A 15 -53.88 31.06 65.78
C ARG A 15 -52.38 31.19 65.43
N TRP A 16 -52.14 31.21 64.12
CA TRP A 16 -51.29 32.12 63.31
C TRP A 16 -50.29 33.07 63.99
N VAL A 17 -49.04 33.12 63.48
CA VAL A 17 -48.49 34.13 62.53
C VAL A 17 -46.98 33.83 62.26
N ALA A 18 -46.43 34.40 61.18
CA ALA A 18 -45.00 34.59 60.83
C ALA A 18 -44.37 33.66 59.77
N ARG A 19 -43.43 34.24 59.01
CA ARG A 19 -42.82 33.76 57.76
C ARG A 19 -41.47 33.06 57.98
N SER A 20 -40.97 32.46 56.90
CA SER A 20 -39.55 32.25 56.56
C SER A 20 -38.83 31.06 57.21
N GLY A 21 -38.26 30.20 56.36
CA GLY A 21 -37.34 29.12 56.73
C GLY A 21 -37.12 28.16 55.56
N VAL A 22 -35.90 28.14 55.00
CA VAL A 22 -35.52 27.18 53.95
C VAL A 22 -35.00 25.91 54.61
N VAL A 23 -35.57 24.76 54.26
CA VAL A 23 -34.95 23.43 54.45
C VAL A 23 -35.21 22.62 53.17
N ALA A 24 -34.19 21.90 52.70
CA ALA A 24 -34.22 21.13 51.47
C ALA A 24 -33.94 19.63 51.73
N ALA A 25 -34.02 18.84 50.65
CA ALA A 25 -33.69 17.41 50.58
C ALA A 25 -34.70 16.45 51.31
N TRP A 26 -34.79 15.16 50.96
CA TRP A 26 -33.98 14.37 50.01
C TRP A 26 -34.84 13.72 48.92
N ALA A 27 -34.32 13.69 47.69
CA ALA A 27 -34.81 12.87 46.59
C ALA A 27 -33.60 12.38 45.76
N ALA A 28 -32.87 11.37 46.27
CA ALA A 28 -31.87 10.67 45.47
C ALA A 28 -32.62 9.77 44.46
N CYS A 29 -32.52 10.01 43.15
CA CYS A 29 -31.33 9.76 42.33
C CYS A 29 -30.95 8.27 42.30
N VAL A 30 -31.85 7.44 41.79
CA VAL A 30 -31.46 6.23 41.05
C VAL A 30 -30.85 6.68 39.71
N ILE A 31 -29.64 7.21 39.77
CA ILE A 31 -28.81 7.40 38.57
C ILE A 31 -28.36 6.00 38.15
N ALA A 32 -28.72 5.61 36.93
CA ALA A 32 -28.38 4.29 36.42
C ALA A 32 -26.86 4.12 36.41
N CYS A 33 -26.37 3.01 36.99
CA CYS A 33 -24.97 2.59 36.86
C CYS A 33 -24.69 1.99 35.46
N ALA A 34 -25.24 2.62 34.43
CA ALA A 34 -24.70 2.54 33.09
C ALA A 34 -23.40 3.34 33.08
N GLY A 35 -22.31 2.68 33.52
CA GLY A 35 -20.99 3.11 33.09
C GLY A 35 -20.95 3.12 31.55
N PRO A 36 -20.04 3.89 30.94
CA PRO A 36 -19.90 3.86 29.49
C PRO A 36 -19.66 2.39 29.08
N VAL A 37 -20.61 1.84 28.32
CA VAL A 37 -20.32 0.65 27.52
C VAL A 37 -19.16 1.09 26.65
N GLU A 38 -18.00 0.43 26.77
CA GLU A 38 -16.93 0.63 25.80
C GLU A 38 -17.49 0.21 24.45
N SER A 39 -17.87 1.20 23.64
CA SER A 39 -18.34 1.00 22.27
C SER A 39 -17.24 0.26 21.55
N ALA A 40 -17.50 -1.03 21.26
CA ALA A 40 -16.49 -1.99 20.83
C ALA A 40 -15.61 -1.36 19.75
N ARG A 41 -14.37 -1.01 20.13
CA ARG A 41 -13.58 -0.02 19.36
C ARG A 41 -13.45 -0.53 17.94
N ALA A 42 -13.76 0.34 16.98
CA ALA A 42 -13.63 0.05 15.57
C ALA A 42 -12.21 -0.47 15.28
N GLN A 43 -12.09 -1.76 14.97
CA GLN A 43 -10.82 -2.41 14.68
C GLN A 43 -10.53 -2.29 13.18
N TYR A 44 -9.88 -1.17 12.84
CA TYR A 44 -9.17 -0.98 11.59
C TYR A 44 -7.76 -0.46 11.88
N LYS A 45 -6.82 -0.83 11.02
CA LYS A 45 -5.58 -0.07 10.79
C LYS A 45 -5.88 1.04 9.79
N THR A 46 -5.26 2.20 9.96
CA THR A 46 -5.12 3.20 8.91
C THR A 46 -3.64 3.50 8.79
N LEU A 47 -3.12 3.41 7.58
CA LEU A 47 -1.83 3.96 7.17
C LEU A 47 -2.11 5.16 6.27
N TYR A 48 -1.24 6.16 6.35
CA TYR A 48 -1.30 7.39 5.58
C TYR A 48 0.00 7.53 4.81
N ASP A 49 -0.09 8.09 3.61
CA ASP A 49 1.04 8.50 2.78
C ASP A 49 0.98 10.03 2.57
N PRO A 50 2.11 10.67 2.22
CA PRO A 50 2.11 12.05 1.74
C PRO A 50 1.48 12.13 0.34
N VAL A 51 1.58 13.31 -0.28
CA VAL A 51 1.20 13.54 -1.69
C VAL A 51 2.51 13.75 -2.45
N ASP A 52 3.11 12.67 -2.93
CA ASP A 52 4.47 12.62 -3.50
C ASP A 52 4.56 11.82 -4.82
N ALA A 53 3.42 11.60 -5.50
CA ALA A 53 3.39 10.83 -6.74
C ALA A 53 4.33 11.36 -7.85
N ARG A 54 5.20 10.47 -8.34
CA ARG A 54 6.39 10.73 -9.16
C ARG A 54 6.56 9.66 -10.24
N ILE A 55 6.82 10.07 -11.49
CA ILE A 55 6.60 9.23 -12.67
C ILE A 55 7.78 8.29 -12.95
N ARG A 56 7.65 7.04 -12.50
CA ARG A 56 8.60 5.95 -12.73
C ARG A 56 8.15 5.06 -13.89
N ARG A 57 8.49 5.50 -15.11
CA ARG A 57 8.19 4.80 -16.39
C ARG A 57 8.75 3.36 -16.39
N THR A 58 8.10 2.43 -17.12
CA THR A 58 8.58 1.05 -17.31
C THR A 58 8.96 0.70 -18.76
N ASP A 59 8.80 1.66 -19.68
CA ASP A 59 9.01 1.45 -21.11
C ASP A 59 10.49 1.52 -21.53
N PRO A 60 10.92 0.80 -22.59
CA PRO A 60 12.31 0.80 -23.03
C PRO A 60 12.81 2.21 -23.44
N GLY A 61 13.68 2.78 -22.61
CA GLY A 61 14.25 4.12 -22.78
C GLY A 61 13.40 5.26 -22.19
N GLY A 62 12.27 4.98 -21.53
CA GLY A 62 11.46 5.98 -20.83
C GLY A 62 10.77 7.00 -21.75
N ILE A 63 10.64 6.70 -23.03
CA ILE A 63 10.09 7.58 -24.08
C ILE A 63 8.56 7.52 -24.19
N GLY A 64 7.90 6.61 -23.48
CA GLY A 64 6.46 6.37 -23.54
C GLY A 64 5.62 7.62 -23.23
N VAL A 65 4.55 7.84 -23.99
CA VAL A 65 3.74 9.06 -23.84
C VAL A 65 2.82 8.95 -22.63
N LEU A 66 3.02 9.86 -21.68
CA LEU A 66 2.12 10.17 -20.58
C LEU A 66 1.65 11.61 -20.77
N ASN A 67 0.34 11.85 -20.66
CA ASN A 67 -0.25 13.17 -20.91
C ASN A 67 -0.31 13.99 -19.63
N GLU A 68 0.86 14.24 -19.04
CA GLU A 68 1.07 14.80 -17.68
C GLU A 68 0.41 16.18 -17.47
N ALA A 69 0.20 16.94 -18.54
CA ALA A 69 -0.47 18.24 -18.51
C ALA A 69 -2.02 18.16 -18.43
N VAL A 70 -2.60 16.97 -18.58
CA VAL A 70 -4.06 16.73 -18.63
C VAL A 70 -4.50 15.62 -17.68
N HIS A 71 -3.69 14.58 -17.53
CA HIS A 71 -3.98 13.40 -16.71
C HIS A 71 -3.35 13.57 -15.32
N ARG A 72 -4.10 13.26 -14.27
CA ARG A 72 -3.58 13.20 -12.90
C ARG A 72 -2.96 11.82 -12.64
N MET A 73 -1.72 11.81 -12.16
CA MET A 73 -1.04 10.59 -11.71
C MET A 73 -1.66 10.04 -10.42
N PRO A 74 -1.84 8.70 -10.29
CA PRO A 74 -2.28 8.07 -9.03
C PRO A 74 -1.32 8.29 -7.86
N ASP A 75 -1.90 8.49 -6.68
CA ASP A 75 -1.27 9.02 -5.46
C ASP A 75 -2.11 8.52 -4.26
N LEU A 76 -1.60 7.59 -3.44
CA LEU A 76 -2.33 6.69 -2.53
C LEU A 76 -2.25 7.14 -1.05
N THR A 77 -2.64 8.37 -0.78
CA THR A 77 -2.65 8.98 0.57
C THR A 77 -3.26 8.20 1.75
N MET A 78 -4.01 7.10 1.54
CA MET A 78 -4.49 6.25 2.63
C MET A 78 -4.69 4.79 2.22
N LEU A 79 -4.26 3.87 3.09
CA LEU A 79 -4.76 2.51 3.16
C LEU A 79 -5.44 2.28 4.51
N ARG A 80 -6.72 1.87 4.52
CA ARG A 80 -7.45 1.54 5.76
C ARG A 80 -8.15 0.18 5.64
N TRP A 81 -7.84 -0.74 6.53
CA TRP A 81 -8.46 -2.07 6.53
C TRP A 81 -8.72 -2.61 7.94
N GLY A 82 -9.66 -3.53 8.07
CA GLY A 82 -10.16 -3.98 9.37
C GLY A 82 -11.35 -4.91 9.29
N ARG A 83 -11.82 -5.37 10.46
CA ARG A 83 -13.02 -6.21 10.54
C ARG A 83 -14.29 -5.38 10.38
N PHE A 84 -15.19 -5.86 9.54
CA PHE A 84 -16.40 -5.15 9.12
C PHE A 84 -17.64 -6.03 9.30
N ALA A 85 -18.75 -5.38 9.64
CA ALA A 85 -20.07 -5.99 9.77
C ALA A 85 -21.05 -5.24 8.84
N PRO A 86 -21.33 -5.79 7.64
CA PRO A 86 -22.37 -5.27 6.77
C PRO A 86 -23.74 -5.31 7.45
N SER A 87 -24.55 -4.26 7.28
CA SER A 87 -25.91 -4.18 7.87
C SER A 87 -26.93 -5.04 7.11
N ALA A 88 -26.71 -5.24 5.81
CA ALA A 88 -27.51 -6.10 4.94
C ALA A 88 -26.61 -6.69 3.83
N PRO A 89 -25.76 -7.70 4.13
CA PRO A 89 -24.72 -8.18 3.21
C PRO A 89 -25.25 -8.55 1.81
N ALA A 90 -26.39 -9.26 1.73
CA ALA A 90 -27.07 -9.63 0.48
C ALA A 90 -27.85 -8.48 -0.23
N GLN A 91 -27.69 -7.23 0.21
CA GLN A 91 -28.25 -6.03 -0.45
C GLN A 91 -27.17 -4.99 -0.74
N SER A 92 -26.22 -4.82 0.19
CA SER A 92 -25.00 -4.04 -0.01
C SER A 92 -23.97 -4.46 1.04
N CYS A 93 -22.90 -5.14 0.62
CA CYS A 93 -21.78 -5.46 1.49
C CYS A 93 -21.05 -4.20 2.01
N PHE A 94 -21.12 -3.08 1.27
CA PHE A 94 -20.46 -1.82 1.59
C PHE A 94 -21.14 -0.98 2.68
N ALA A 95 -22.41 -1.25 2.98
CA ALA A 95 -23.18 -0.58 4.03
C ALA A 95 -23.06 -1.37 5.34
N GLY A 96 -22.59 -0.73 6.42
CA GLY A 96 -22.30 -1.41 7.69
C GLY A 96 -21.35 -0.60 8.57
N SER A 97 -20.70 -1.25 9.53
CA SER A 97 -19.71 -0.63 10.42
C SER A 97 -18.49 -1.50 10.68
N TRP A 98 -17.36 -0.85 10.99
CA TRP A 98 -16.18 -1.51 11.56
C TRP A 98 -16.55 -2.13 12.91
N SER A 99 -16.19 -3.39 13.13
CA SER A 99 -16.61 -4.18 14.29
C SER A 99 -15.60 -5.28 14.61
N THR A 100 -15.22 -5.43 15.88
CA THR A 100 -14.32 -6.51 16.35
C THR A 100 -14.89 -7.91 16.07
N LEU A 101 -16.23 -8.02 16.06
CA LEU A 101 -17.02 -9.21 15.76
C LEU A 101 -17.42 -9.29 14.27
N GLY A 102 -16.88 -8.42 13.42
CA GLY A 102 -17.12 -8.45 11.97
C GLY A 102 -16.56 -9.71 11.33
N THR A 103 -17.37 -10.39 10.53
CA THR A 103 -17.02 -11.62 9.79
C THR A 103 -16.56 -11.34 8.35
N PHE A 104 -16.40 -10.07 8.00
CA PHE A 104 -15.84 -9.59 6.74
C PHE A 104 -14.59 -8.79 7.02
N VAL A 105 -13.67 -8.73 6.04
CA VAL A 105 -12.73 -7.63 5.95
C VAL A 105 -13.36 -6.52 5.10
N ARG A 106 -13.09 -5.28 5.46
CA ARG A 106 -13.20 -4.14 4.55
C ARG A 106 -11.82 -3.56 4.34
N ILE A 107 -11.52 -3.20 3.10
CA ILE A 107 -10.33 -2.46 2.69
C ILE A 107 -10.82 -1.19 1.98
N ASP A 108 -10.26 -0.04 2.34
CA ASP A 108 -10.46 1.27 1.73
C ASP A 108 -9.09 1.79 1.27
N LEU A 109 -9.00 2.25 0.02
CA LEU A 109 -7.85 2.93 -0.57
C LEU A 109 -8.29 4.35 -0.95
N GLU A 110 -7.57 5.40 -0.53
CA GLU A 110 -7.93 6.79 -0.82
C GLU A 110 -6.85 7.50 -1.65
N PHE A 111 -7.23 7.89 -2.86
CA PHE A 111 -6.34 8.53 -3.83
C PHE A 111 -6.54 10.05 -3.92
N ALA A 112 -5.49 10.81 -4.23
CA ALA A 112 -5.59 12.24 -4.51
C ALA A 112 -6.39 12.55 -5.79
N GLY A 113 -7.35 13.46 -5.70
CA GLY A 113 -8.13 13.91 -6.85
C GLY A 113 -9.16 12.91 -7.34
N LEU A 114 -9.56 13.06 -8.60
CA LEU A 114 -10.39 12.11 -9.32
C LEU A 114 -9.51 11.05 -9.98
N MET A 115 -9.59 9.82 -9.49
CA MET A 115 -9.11 8.62 -10.18
C MET A 115 -10.26 7.88 -10.85
N ASN A 116 -10.01 7.35 -12.03
CA ASN A 116 -10.92 6.57 -12.85
C ASN A 116 -10.60 5.07 -12.73
N PRO A 117 -11.60 4.18 -12.87
CA PRO A 117 -11.32 2.77 -13.12
C PRO A 117 -10.44 2.59 -14.37
N PRO A 118 -9.47 1.67 -14.38
CA PRO A 118 -8.63 1.43 -15.55
C PRO A 118 -9.45 0.78 -16.67
N GLY A 119 -9.29 1.24 -17.91
CA GLY A 119 -9.76 0.52 -19.10
C GLY A 119 -8.79 -0.60 -19.52
N PRO A 120 -9.19 -1.48 -20.46
CA PRO A 120 -8.46 -2.72 -20.77
C PRO A 120 -7.08 -2.47 -21.37
N LEU A 121 -6.17 -3.41 -21.09
CA LEU A 121 -4.73 -3.34 -21.40
C LEU A 121 -4.24 -4.61 -22.08
N TRP A 122 -5.03 -5.21 -22.98
CA TRP A 122 -4.67 -6.51 -23.57
C TRP A 122 -3.57 -6.40 -24.64
N PHE A 123 -2.54 -7.23 -24.45
CA PHE A 123 -1.44 -7.47 -25.38
C PHE A 123 -1.57 -8.86 -26.05
N ASP A 124 -2.80 -9.36 -26.18
CA ASP A 124 -3.10 -10.62 -26.87
C ASP A 124 -2.96 -10.45 -28.39
N ASP A 125 -2.32 -11.40 -29.07
CA ASP A 125 -2.20 -11.44 -30.52
C ASP A 125 -3.57 -11.68 -31.21
N VAL A 126 -4.56 -12.25 -30.49
CA VAL A 126 -5.87 -12.60 -31.05
C VAL A 126 -6.89 -11.47 -30.91
N ASN A 127 -7.00 -10.85 -29.73
CA ASN A 127 -7.90 -9.73 -29.44
C ASN A 127 -7.18 -8.61 -28.63
N PRO A 128 -6.28 -7.83 -29.25
CA PRO A 128 -5.65 -6.70 -28.58
C PRO A 128 -6.67 -5.58 -28.35
N GLU A 129 -7.04 -5.36 -27.08
CA GLU A 129 -7.88 -4.24 -26.64
C GLU A 129 -7.09 -3.37 -25.66
N TYR A 130 -6.53 -2.26 -26.18
CA TYR A 130 -5.81 -1.26 -25.41
C TYR A 130 -6.61 0.04 -25.40
N ASP A 131 -7.32 0.30 -24.30
CA ASP A 131 -8.16 1.47 -24.09
C ASP A 131 -8.14 1.92 -22.61
N PRO A 132 -6.96 2.24 -22.05
CA PRO A 132 -6.80 2.59 -20.63
C PRO A 132 -7.72 3.72 -20.14
N PHE A 133 -8.09 4.65 -21.01
CA PHE A 133 -8.87 5.85 -20.68
C PHE A 133 -10.38 5.67 -20.87
N ARG A 134 -10.85 4.45 -21.15
CA ARG A 134 -12.26 4.08 -21.37
C ARG A 134 -13.24 4.73 -20.38
N TYR A 135 -12.88 4.74 -19.11
CA TYR A 135 -13.71 5.23 -18.01
C TYR A 135 -13.27 6.61 -17.47
N GLY A 136 -12.36 7.29 -18.19
CA GLY A 136 -11.93 8.67 -17.92
C GLY A 136 -10.40 8.89 -17.95
N PRO A 137 -9.95 10.14 -17.80
CA PRO A 137 -8.57 10.56 -18.10
C PRO A 137 -7.51 10.12 -17.08
N ASN A 138 -7.90 9.71 -15.88
CA ASN A 138 -6.98 9.43 -14.76
C ASN A 138 -7.08 7.96 -14.30
N PRO A 139 -6.84 6.94 -15.17
CA PRO A 139 -6.96 5.54 -14.81
C PRO A 139 -5.91 5.17 -13.75
N VAL A 140 -6.36 4.55 -12.65
CA VAL A 140 -5.46 3.96 -11.66
C VAL A 140 -5.21 2.48 -11.98
N CYS A 141 -3.95 2.17 -12.25
CA CYS A 141 -3.44 0.83 -12.54
C CYS A 141 -2.53 0.40 -11.36
N GLY A 142 -2.53 -0.86 -10.91
CA GLY A 142 -1.66 -1.24 -9.76
C GLY A 142 -2.00 -2.50 -8.98
N TRP A 143 -1.22 -2.73 -7.92
CA TRP A 143 -1.29 -3.86 -6.98
C TRP A 143 -1.23 -3.37 -5.53
N ILE A 144 -2.05 -3.96 -4.66
CA ILE A 144 -2.02 -3.74 -3.21
C ILE A 144 -1.93 -5.10 -2.53
N GLU A 145 -0.75 -5.41 -2.01
CA GLU A 145 -0.34 -6.70 -1.44
C GLU A 145 -0.67 -6.75 0.06
N PHE A 146 -1.14 -7.92 0.52
CA PHE A 146 -1.49 -8.20 1.91
C PHE A 146 -0.83 -9.49 2.38
N ASP A 147 -0.05 -9.34 3.45
CA ASP A 147 0.67 -10.37 4.18
C ASP A 147 -0.15 -10.70 5.42
N LEU A 148 -0.57 -11.97 5.56
CA LEU A 148 -1.59 -12.38 6.52
C LEU A 148 -1.02 -13.16 7.70
N ASP A 149 0.09 -13.91 7.52
CA ASP A 149 0.73 -14.69 8.58
C ASP A 149 1.97 -14.02 9.23
N ALA A 150 2.44 -12.89 8.70
CA ALA A 150 3.65 -12.18 9.09
C ALA A 150 4.99 -12.90 8.80
N ASN A 151 5.03 -13.77 7.79
CA ASN A 151 6.24 -14.43 7.30
C ASN A 151 6.62 -13.95 5.90
N GLU A 152 7.63 -13.09 5.79
CA GLU A 152 8.12 -12.57 4.50
C GLU A 152 8.74 -13.63 3.55
N ASN A 153 8.67 -14.93 3.87
CA ASN A 153 9.15 -16.01 3.00
C ASN A 153 8.03 -16.79 2.29
N THR A 154 6.76 -16.57 2.65
CA THR A 154 5.62 -17.14 1.94
C THR A 154 5.16 -16.23 0.79
N GLY A 155 4.44 -16.82 -0.16
CA GLY A 155 3.70 -16.10 -1.20
C GLY A 155 4.54 -15.21 -2.12
N GLY A 156 3.87 -14.29 -2.81
CA GLY A 156 4.46 -13.47 -3.87
C GLY A 156 4.17 -13.96 -5.28
N GLU A 157 5.11 -13.74 -6.19
CA GLU A 157 4.90 -13.75 -7.65
C GLU A 157 6.17 -14.21 -8.37
N THR A 158 6.09 -15.31 -9.12
CA THR A 158 7.24 -15.89 -9.84
C THR A 158 7.31 -15.50 -11.31
N ASP A 159 6.18 -15.15 -11.92
CA ASP A 159 6.05 -15.09 -13.38
C ASP A 159 6.16 -13.64 -13.89
N VAL A 160 5.60 -12.70 -13.12
CA VAL A 160 5.71 -11.26 -13.36
C VAL A 160 6.12 -10.42 -12.13
N PRO A 161 7.16 -10.80 -11.36
CA PRO A 161 7.59 -10.05 -10.16
C PRO A 161 7.95 -8.59 -10.44
N ARG A 162 8.37 -8.27 -11.68
CA ARG A 162 8.56 -6.90 -12.20
C ARG A 162 7.28 -6.03 -12.22
N TYR A 163 6.12 -6.54 -11.81
CA TYR A 163 4.89 -5.77 -11.58
C TYR A 163 4.43 -5.78 -10.11
N ARG A 164 5.27 -6.28 -9.19
CA ARG A 164 5.03 -6.28 -7.74
C ARG A 164 5.86 -5.21 -7.03
N TYR A 165 5.50 -4.92 -5.78
CA TYR A 165 6.16 -3.92 -4.94
C TYR A 165 7.68 -4.14 -4.84
N LEU A 166 8.13 -5.33 -4.44
CA LEU A 166 9.57 -5.63 -4.28
C LEU A 166 10.35 -5.60 -5.60
N GLY A 167 9.70 -5.86 -6.73
CA GLY A 167 10.29 -5.74 -8.07
C GLY A 167 10.35 -4.31 -8.60
N ASN A 168 9.85 -3.30 -7.88
CA ASN A 168 9.85 -1.91 -8.34
C ASN A 168 10.16 -0.86 -7.27
N VAL A 169 10.12 -1.15 -5.97
CA VAL A 169 10.27 -0.11 -4.95
C VAL A 169 11.62 0.62 -5.02
N ALA A 170 12.70 -0.09 -5.35
CA ALA A 170 14.02 0.49 -5.58
C ALA A 170 14.06 1.52 -6.73
N ARG A 171 13.16 1.41 -7.72
CA ARG A 171 12.95 2.39 -8.80
C ARG A 171 12.54 3.78 -8.28
N PHE A 172 12.15 3.88 -7.00
CA PHE A 172 11.79 5.13 -6.35
C PHE A 172 12.98 5.83 -5.67
N GLY A 173 14.20 5.29 -5.84
CA GLY A 173 15.47 5.94 -5.47
C GLY A 173 16.04 5.51 -4.11
N GLY A 174 15.63 4.34 -3.61
CA GLY A 174 16.06 3.80 -2.32
C GLY A 174 15.26 2.56 -1.95
N VAL A 175 15.58 1.94 -0.82
CA VAL A 175 14.90 0.71 -0.36
C VAL A 175 14.07 0.93 0.92
N PRO A 176 13.02 0.12 1.15
CA PRO A 176 12.21 0.23 2.37
C PRO A 176 12.97 -0.19 3.63
N SER A 177 12.92 0.65 4.67
CA SER A 177 13.60 0.45 5.95
C SER A 177 12.90 -0.52 6.91
N GLU A 178 11.67 -0.99 6.61
CA GLU A 178 11.02 -2.02 7.42
C GLU A 178 11.85 -3.33 7.40
N PRO A 179 12.21 -3.92 8.56
CA PRO A 179 13.12 -5.06 8.61
C PRO A 179 12.71 -6.30 7.79
N ARG A 180 11.43 -6.45 7.43
CA ARG A 180 10.95 -7.54 6.56
C ARG A 180 11.48 -7.46 5.12
N PHE A 181 11.78 -6.25 4.63
CA PHE A 181 12.18 -5.99 3.24
C PHE A 181 13.70 -5.99 3.00
N ARG A 182 14.50 -6.07 4.07
CA ARG A 182 15.97 -6.07 3.99
C ARG A 182 16.50 -7.19 3.09
N GLY A 183 17.22 -6.83 2.04
CA GLY A 183 17.75 -7.78 1.06
C GLY A 183 16.68 -8.41 0.15
N ARG A 184 15.53 -7.75 -0.03
CA ARG A 184 14.42 -8.22 -0.87
C ARG A 184 14.00 -7.30 -2.00
N ALA A 185 14.38 -6.03 -2.03
CA ALA A 185 14.10 -5.20 -3.19
C ALA A 185 15.02 -5.59 -4.36
N ALA A 186 14.49 -5.71 -5.57
CA ALA A 186 15.31 -5.83 -6.77
C ALA A 186 16.00 -4.48 -7.04
N LEU A 187 17.32 -4.40 -6.87
CA LEU A 187 18.04 -3.11 -6.92
C LEU A 187 18.30 -2.62 -8.35
N ASN A 188 18.36 -3.53 -9.33
CA ASN A 188 18.68 -3.24 -10.72
C ASN A 188 18.26 -4.41 -11.64
N GLY A 189 18.37 -4.22 -12.95
CA GLY A 189 18.05 -5.24 -13.96
C GLY A 189 18.64 -6.64 -13.73
N PRO A 190 19.95 -6.78 -13.43
CA PRO A 190 20.58 -8.07 -13.16
C PRO A 190 20.01 -8.87 -11.97
N ALA A 191 19.21 -8.26 -11.09
CA ALA A 191 18.52 -8.99 -10.03
C ALA A 191 17.44 -9.95 -10.56
N PHE A 192 16.86 -9.69 -11.73
CA PHE A 192 15.78 -10.51 -12.31
C PHE A 192 16.30 -11.80 -12.99
N ASP A 193 17.03 -12.63 -12.25
CA ASP A 193 17.64 -13.88 -12.76
C ASP A 193 16.62 -15.03 -12.96
N GLY A 194 15.42 -14.92 -12.36
CA GLY A 194 14.35 -15.91 -12.43
C GLY A 194 14.55 -17.11 -11.49
N TYR A 195 15.41 -17.00 -10.49
CA TYR A 195 15.78 -18.07 -9.58
C TYR A 195 15.51 -17.67 -8.11
N VAL A 196 14.24 -17.73 -7.72
CA VAL A 196 13.68 -17.49 -6.35
C VAL A 196 14.59 -17.80 -5.14
N PRO A 197 15.51 -18.80 -5.13
CA PRO A 197 16.51 -18.98 -4.07
C PRO A 197 17.70 -17.99 -4.02
N SER A 198 18.00 -17.21 -5.05
CA SER A 198 19.04 -16.16 -5.03
C SER A 198 18.56 -14.91 -4.29
N PRO A 199 19.45 -14.15 -3.63
CA PRO A 199 19.15 -12.80 -3.17
C PRO A 199 19.38 -11.76 -4.29
N PRO A 200 18.62 -10.65 -4.33
CA PRO A 200 17.55 -10.29 -3.40
C PRO A 200 16.29 -11.15 -3.60
N HIS A 201 15.56 -11.47 -2.53
CA HIS A 201 14.37 -12.33 -2.60
C HIS A 201 13.11 -11.54 -2.98
N PHE A 202 13.09 -10.90 -4.16
CA PHE A 202 12.03 -9.98 -4.59
C PHE A 202 10.74 -10.68 -5.04
N GLU A 203 10.79 -11.95 -5.39
CA GLU A 203 9.60 -12.78 -5.64
C GLU A 203 8.86 -13.15 -4.35
N ARG A 204 9.43 -12.83 -3.17
CA ARG A 204 8.93 -13.23 -1.85
C ARG A 204 8.63 -12.00 -0.98
N SER A 205 7.44 -11.42 -1.16
CA SER A 205 7.00 -10.26 -0.36
C SER A 205 6.26 -10.60 0.93
N GLY A 206 5.89 -11.87 1.13
CA GLY A 206 4.98 -12.29 2.21
C GLY A 206 3.50 -12.18 1.84
N GLU A 207 3.13 -11.84 0.59
CA GLU A 207 1.71 -11.69 0.24
C GLU A 207 0.97 -13.04 0.21
N GLU A 208 -0.11 -13.16 0.98
CA GLU A 208 -1.11 -14.21 0.75
C GLU A 208 -2.19 -13.75 -0.22
N PHE A 209 -2.52 -12.45 -0.24
CA PHE A 209 -3.56 -11.87 -1.08
C PHE A 209 -3.14 -10.54 -1.68
N HIS A 210 -3.67 -10.18 -2.85
CA HIS A 210 -3.57 -8.82 -3.37
C HIS A 210 -4.89 -8.33 -3.98
N ILE A 211 -5.12 -7.02 -3.89
CA ILE A 211 -6.03 -6.32 -4.80
C ILE A 211 -5.26 -6.01 -6.08
N VAL A 212 -5.84 -6.31 -7.24
CA VAL A 212 -5.34 -5.87 -8.55
C VAL A 212 -6.26 -4.81 -9.15
N LEU A 213 -5.65 -3.75 -9.69
CA LEU A 213 -6.31 -2.68 -10.43
C LEU A 213 -5.82 -2.76 -11.88
N ARG A 214 -6.53 -3.54 -12.69
CA ARG A 214 -6.29 -3.72 -14.13
C ARG A 214 -7.62 -3.76 -14.87
N GLY A 215 -7.70 -3.17 -16.06
CA GLY A 215 -8.97 -3.03 -16.77
C GLY A 215 -9.49 -4.32 -17.38
N GLU A 216 -8.60 -5.27 -17.66
CA GLU A 216 -8.98 -6.62 -18.08
C GLU A 216 -9.70 -7.45 -16.99
N SER A 217 -9.74 -6.96 -15.74
CA SER A 217 -10.46 -7.59 -14.64
C SER A 217 -11.89 -7.07 -14.42
N ILE A 218 -12.43 -6.29 -15.36
CA ILE A 218 -13.78 -5.73 -15.26
C ILE A 218 -14.78 -6.58 -16.08
N ASP A 219 -15.47 -7.52 -15.43
CA ASP A 219 -16.59 -8.24 -16.06
C ASP A 219 -17.78 -7.31 -16.31
N SER A 220 -18.08 -6.41 -15.37
CA SER A 220 -19.21 -5.48 -15.47
C SER A 220 -19.13 -4.29 -14.51
N ILE A 221 -19.88 -3.23 -14.84
CA ILE A 221 -19.99 -2.00 -14.06
C ILE A 221 -21.47 -1.67 -13.79
N ALA A 222 -21.79 -1.27 -12.56
CA ALA A 222 -23.09 -0.74 -12.14
C ALA A 222 -22.93 0.64 -11.49
N VAL A 223 -23.45 1.68 -12.13
CA VAL A 223 -23.48 3.04 -11.58
C VAL A 223 -24.53 3.12 -10.45
N GLN A 224 -24.11 3.53 -9.25
CA GLN A 224 -24.99 3.78 -8.10
C GLN A 224 -25.34 5.26 -7.93
N VAL A 225 -24.41 6.14 -8.26
CA VAL A 225 -24.59 7.60 -8.26
C VAL A 225 -23.94 8.15 -9.53
N GLU A 226 -24.76 8.80 -10.35
CA GLU A 226 -24.38 9.42 -11.63
C GLU A 226 -24.24 10.94 -11.45
N ALA A 227 -23.32 11.58 -12.18
CA ALA A 227 -23.09 13.01 -12.14
C ALA A 227 -24.25 13.78 -12.81
N THR A 228 -24.61 14.94 -12.25
CA THR A 228 -25.75 15.73 -12.77
C THR A 228 -25.41 16.32 -14.14
N GLY A 229 -25.87 15.65 -15.21
CA GLY A 229 -25.56 16.02 -16.59
C GLY A 229 -24.22 15.47 -17.09
N GLY A 230 -23.69 14.43 -16.45
CA GLY A 230 -22.45 13.76 -16.84
C GLY A 230 -22.57 12.83 -18.05
N PHE A 231 -21.48 12.12 -18.34
CA PHE A 231 -21.36 11.16 -19.42
C PHE A 231 -21.48 9.71 -18.89
N PRO A 232 -22.53 8.94 -19.23
CA PRO A 232 -22.81 7.61 -18.64
C PRO A 232 -21.79 6.47 -18.91
N GLN A 233 -20.61 6.81 -19.43
CA GLN A 233 -19.50 5.89 -19.72
C GLN A 233 -18.17 6.35 -19.10
N VAL A 234 -18.14 7.54 -18.46
CA VAL A 234 -16.94 8.14 -17.84
C VAL A 234 -17.22 8.33 -16.35
N PHE A 235 -16.30 7.91 -15.49
CA PHE A 235 -16.43 8.10 -14.05
C PHE A 235 -16.10 9.55 -13.67
N GLU A 236 -17.10 10.29 -13.20
CA GLU A 236 -16.98 11.74 -12.99
C GLU A 236 -16.99 12.17 -11.51
N ALA A 237 -16.68 13.45 -11.28
CA ALA A 237 -16.52 13.99 -9.93
C ALA A 237 -17.87 14.05 -9.18
N GLY A 238 -18.02 13.20 -8.16
CA GLY A 238 -19.24 13.06 -7.35
C GLY A 238 -19.94 11.72 -7.54
N GLU A 239 -19.45 10.87 -8.44
CA GLU A 239 -20.07 9.59 -8.75
C GLU A 239 -19.72 8.46 -7.77
N THR A 240 -20.45 7.36 -7.91
CA THR A 240 -20.16 6.09 -7.24
C THR A 240 -20.53 4.93 -8.15
N TRP A 241 -19.55 4.09 -8.48
CA TRP A 241 -19.68 2.93 -9.37
C TRP A 241 -19.30 1.65 -8.63
N ILE A 242 -19.96 0.55 -8.92
CA ILE A 242 -19.56 -0.80 -8.51
C ILE A 242 -19.00 -1.53 -9.73
N LEU A 243 -17.74 -1.92 -9.67
CA LEU A 243 -17.11 -2.86 -10.58
C LEU A 243 -17.29 -4.28 -10.04
N THR A 244 -17.51 -5.25 -10.92
CA THR A 244 -17.55 -6.69 -10.59
C THR A 244 -16.55 -7.42 -11.49
N GLY A 245 -15.74 -8.32 -10.92
CA GLY A 245 -14.69 -9.06 -11.63
C GLY A 245 -13.58 -9.60 -10.71
N ASP A 246 -12.48 -10.11 -11.28
CA ASP A 246 -11.33 -10.69 -10.56
C ASP A 246 -10.37 -9.60 -10.04
N PHE A 247 -10.79 -8.87 -9.00
CA PHE A 247 -9.97 -7.82 -8.40
C PHE A 247 -9.22 -8.23 -7.13
N PHE A 248 -9.46 -9.42 -6.59
CA PHE A 248 -8.89 -9.86 -5.32
C PHE A 248 -8.46 -11.32 -5.40
N HIS A 249 -7.15 -11.56 -5.43
CA HIS A 249 -6.58 -12.89 -5.66
C HIS A 249 -5.79 -13.37 -4.45
N ARG A 250 -5.64 -14.69 -4.33
CA ARG A 250 -4.47 -15.26 -3.65
C ARG A 250 -3.21 -14.98 -4.49
N ALA A 251 -2.05 -14.84 -3.85
CA ALA A 251 -0.78 -14.62 -4.55
C ALA A 251 -0.43 -15.77 -5.53
N HIS A 252 0.15 -15.44 -6.69
CA HIS A 252 0.34 -16.41 -7.76
C HIS A 252 1.48 -17.41 -7.47
N GLY A 253 2.44 -17.07 -6.61
CA GLY A 253 3.53 -17.96 -6.18
C GLY A 253 3.09 -19.24 -5.45
N PHE A 254 1.79 -19.39 -5.16
CA PHE A 254 1.18 -20.62 -4.66
C PHE A 254 0.58 -21.52 -5.75
N GLU A 255 0.37 -21.04 -6.98
CA GLU A 255 -0.46 -21.75 -7.97
C GLU A 255 0.13 -23.09 -8.43
N ASP A 256 1.46 -23.18 -8.53
CA ASP A 256 2.17 -24.43 -8.85
C ASP A 256 2.08 -25.50 -7.74
N PHE A 257 1.60 -25.15 -6.54
CA PHE A 257 1.64 -26.01 -5.36
C PHE A 257 0.32 -26.21 -4.62
N ALA A 258 -0.69 -25.37 -4.85
CA ALA A 258 -2.01 -25.50 -4.21
C ALA A 258 -2.94 -26.42 -5.02
N PHE A 259 -3.67 -27.34 -4.39
CA PHE A 259 -4.41 -28.39 -5.12
C PHE A 259 -5.69 -28.91 -4.46
N GLN A 260 -6.24 -28.24 -3.43
CA GLN A 260 -7.50 -28.71 -2.82
C GLN A 260 -8.69 -28.60 -3.79
N CYS A 261 -8.75 -27.54 -4.62
CA CYS A 261 -9.80 -27.38 -5.63
C CYS A 261 -9.59 -28.31 -6.83
N VAL A 262 -10.41 -29.36 -6.93
CA VAL A 262 -10.32 -30.39 -7.99
C VAL A 262 -10.62 -29.84 -9.39
N THR A 263 -11.45 -28.79 -9.50
CA THR A 263 -11.85 -28.22 -10.81
C THR A 263 -10.92 -27.15 -11.34
N ASN A 264 -10.14 -26.51 -10.46
CA ASN A 264 -9.23 -25.41 -10.77
C ASN A 264 -8.11 -25.38 -9.73
N PRO A 265 -7.15 -26.33 -9.79
CA PRO A 265 -6.02 -26.33 -8.87
C PRO A 265 -5.15 -25.08 -9.07
N GLY A 266 -4.37 -24.75 -8.05
CA GLY A 266 -3.50 -23.58 -8.02
C GLY A 266 -4.24 -22.27 -7.78
N SER A 267 -5.09 -21.87 -8.72
CA SER A 267 -5.58 -20.50 -8.81
C SER A 267 -6.83 -20.22 -7.96
N TYR A 268 -6.78 -19.11 -7.21
CA TYR A 268 -7.86 -18.62 -6.34
C TYR A 268 -8.17 -17.15 -6.65
N MET A 269 -8.93 -16.95 -7.73
CA MET A 269 -9.33 -15.64 -8.28
C MET A 269 -10.86 -15.49 -8.25
N PRO A 270 -11.48 -15.22 -7.08
CA PRO A 270 -12.93 -15.06 -6.98
C PRO A 270 -13.43 -13.77 -7.65
N THR A 271 -14.61 -13.84 -8.28
CA THR A 271 -15.34 -12.65 -8.73
C THR A 271 -15.80 -11.85 -7.51
N VAL A 272 -15.28 -10.63 -7.34
CA VAL A 272 -15.57 -9.73 -6.21
C VAL A 272 -16.17 -8.40 -6.69
N GLN A 273 -16.56 -7.55 -5.75
CA GLN A 273 -17.03 -6.18 -6.03
C GLN A 273 -16.08 -5.13 -5.46
N LEU A 274 -15.62 -4.21 -6.32
CA LEU A 274 -14.97 -2.97 -5.91
C LEU A 274 -15.92 -1.79 -6.09
N ARG A 275 -16.00 -0.91 -5.09
CA ARG A 275 -16.71 0.37 -5.20
C ARG A 275 -15.71 1.51 -5.40
N PHE A 276 -15.79 2.19 -6.55
CA PHE A 276 -15.16 3.48 -6.77
C PHE A 276 -16.14 4.59 -6.37
N SER A 277 -15.69 5.62 -5.65
CA SER A 277 -16.51 6.76 -5.21
C SER A 277 -15.67 8.02 -5.15
N HIS A 278 -16.08 9.11 -5.81
CA HIS A 278 -15.34 10.38 -5.76
C HIS A 278 -16.05 11.44 -4.91
N SER A 279 -15.32 12.04 -3.97
CA SER A 279 -15.79 13.12 -3.10
C SER A 279 -15.34 14.48 -3.63
N VAL A 280 -16.25 15.23 -4.26
CA VAL A 280 -16.01 16.61 -4.74
C VAL A 280 -15.56 17.54 -3.60
N ALA A 281 -16.04 17.32 -2.38
CA ALA A 281 -15.78 18.20 -1.24
C ALA A 281 -14.37 18.05 -0.64
N SER A 282 -13.75 16.87 -0.77
CA SER A 282 -12.36 16.62 -0.37
C SER A 282 -11.40 16.48 -1.55
N ASN A 283 -11.92 16.40 -2.78
CA ASN A 283 -11.19 16.05 -4.01
C ASN A 283 -10.34 14.77 -3.82
N ARG A 284 -11.02 13.67 -3.46
CA ARG A 284 -10.43 12.34 -3.22
C ARG A 284 -11.31 11.25 -3.84
N THR A 285 -10.69 10.23 -4.45
CA THR A 285 -11.38 9.00 -4.87
C THR A 285 -11.10 7.88 -3.89
N LEU A 286 -12.17 7.27 -3.37
CA LEU A 286 -12.13 6.11 -2.49
C LEU A 286 -12.45 4.84 -3.30
N VAL A 287 -11.57 3.83 -3.22
CA VAL A 287 -11.83 2.47 -3.70
C VAL A 287 -12.06 1.58 -2.48
N THR A 288 -13.23 0.94 -2.38
CA THR A 288 -13.57 0.00 -1.28
C THR A 288 -13.72 -1.42 -1.80
N LEU A 289 -13.10 -2.39 -1.12
CA LEU A 289 -13.44 -3.82 -1.15
C LEU A 289 -14.12 -4.22 0.16
N VAL A 290 -15.13 -5.09 0.11
CA VAL A 290 -15.65 -5.82 1.29
C VAL A 290 -15.73 -7.30 0.92
N TYR A 291 -15.04 -8.15 1.66
CA TYR A 291 -14.84 -9.56 1.31
C TYR A 291 -14.99 -10.47 2.54
N PRO A 292 -15.61 -11.66 2.44
CA PRO A 292 -15.85 -12.54 3.58
C PRO A 292 -14.55 -13.13 4.15
N LEU A 293 -14.41 -13.10 5.48
CA LEU A 293 -13.33 -13.80 6.18
C LEU A 293 -13.59 -15.32 6.24
N THR A 294 -14.84 -15.76 6.16
CA THR A 294 -15.24 -17.18 6.29
C THR A 294 -16.39 -17.53 5.33
N ASN A 295 -16.52 -18.80 4.94
CA ASN A 295 -17.61 -19.25 4.05
C ASN A 295 -19.00 -18.99 4.67
N ALA A 296 -19.11 -18.94 6.01
CA ALA A 296 -20.33 -18.52 6.70
C ALA A 296 -20.68 -17.04 6.48
N ALA A 297 -19.69 -16.17 6.30
CA ALA A 297 -19.90 -14.80 5.86
C ALA A 297 -20.26 -14.75 4.36
N SER A 298 -19.63 -15.60 3.54
CA SER A 298 -19.91 -15.73 2.10
C SER A 298 -21.37 -16.14 1.82
N ALA A 299 -21.88 -17.17 2.52
CA ALA A 299 -23.30 -17.54 2.53
C ALA A 299 -24.24 -16.36 2.82
N SER A 300 -23.84 -15.45 3.72
CA SER A 300 -24.65 -14.28 4.09
C SER A 300 -24.69 -13.16 3.02
N LEU A 301 -23.74 -13.15 2.07
CA LEU A 301 -23.83 -12.32 0.85
C LEU A 301 -24.87 -12.88 -0.13
N LEU A 302 -25.06 -14.21 -0.17
CA LEU A 302 -26.01 -14.86 -1.05
C LEU A 302 -27.45 -14.79 -0.51
N GLY A 303 -27.63 -14.82 0.82
CA GLY A 303 -28.91 -14.48 1.43
C GLY A 303 -29.20 -15.15 2.78
N ALA A 304 -30.25 -14.68 3.45
CA ALA A 304 -30.72 -15.28 4.70
C ALA A 304 -31.28 -16.69 4.45
N GLY A 305 -30.63 -17.70 5.04
CA GLY A 305 -31.03 -19.11 4.92
C GLY A 305 -30.29 -19.91 3.84
N VAL A 306 -29.33 -19.30 3.13
CA VAL A 306 -28.37 -20.05 2.31
C VAL A 306 -27.50 -20.92 3.24
N PRO A 307 -27.35 -22.24 2.98
CA PRO A 307 -26.50 -23.10 3.78
C PRO A 307 -25.02 -22.79 3.53
N VAL A 308 -24.20 -22.92 4.56
CA VAL A 308 -22.74 -22.73 4.45
C VAL A 308 -22.14 -23.93 3.71
N GLU A 309 -21.44 -23.66 2.61
CA GLU A 309 -20.65 -24.65 1.87
C GLU A 309 -19.32 -24.96 2.58
N PRO A 310 -18.72 -26.16 2.36
CA PRO A 310 -17.40 -26.47 2.90
C PRO A 310 -16.33 -25.55 2.29
N ALA A 311 -15.22 -25.37 3.00
CA ALA A 311 -13.99 -24.88 2.39
C ALA A 311 -13.36 -26.02 1.58
N ASP A 312 -13.63 -26.08 0.28
CA ASP A 312 -13.06 -27.06 -0.65
C ASP A 312 -11.92 -26.48 -1.51
N GLY A 313 -11.67 -25.18 -1.38
CA GLY A 313 -10.59 -24.45 -2.04
C GLY A 313 -11.01 -23.79 -3.35
N CYS A 314 -12.26 -23.95 -3.80
CA CYS A 314 -12.67 -23.48 -5.11
C CYS A 314 -13.26 -22.07 -5.09
N ALA A 315 -12.57 -21.10 -5.69
CA ALA A 315 -13.01 -19.70 -5.76
C ALA A 315 -14.37 -19.46 -6.47
N ASN A 316 -14.91 -20.45 -7.18
CA ASN A 316 -16.14 -20.39 -7.97
C ASN A 316 -17.44 -20.72 -7.20
N ASN A 317 -17.35 -21.02 -5.90
CA ASN A 317 -18.49 -21.28 -5.01
C ASN A 317 -18.58 -20.20 -3.89
N GLN A 318 -19.04 -20.52 -2.67
CA GLN A 318 -18.99 -19.62 -1.50
C GLN A 318 -17.57 -19.29 -0.96
N ASN A 319 -16.74 -18.72 -1.82
CA ASN A 319 -15.35 -18.33 -1.53
C ASN A 319 -15.16 -17.45 -0.28
N SER A 320 -14.01 -17.54 0.39
CA SER A 320 -13.59 -16.67 1.49
C SER A 320 -12.07 -16.72 1.78
N ILE A 321 -11.55 -15.78 2.58
CA ILE A 321 -10.13 -15.81 2.99
C ILE A 321 -9.79 -17.10 3.75
N GLN A 322 -10.67 -17.57 4.65
CA GLN A 322 -10.45 -18.81 5.40
C GLN A 322 -10.18 -19.99 4.47
N GLU A 323 -10.92 -20.08 3.37
CA GLU A 323 -10.85 -21.21 2.45
C GLU A 323 -9.56 -21.23 1.64
N ALA A 324 -9.14 -20.11 1.08
CA ALA A 324 -7.88 -20.02 0.35
C ALA A 324 -6.68 -20.41 1.23
N LEU A 325 -6.70 -20.04 2.52
CA LEU A 325 -5.66 -20.37 3.48
C LEU A 325 -5.75 -21.81 4.00
N VAL A 326 -6.95 -22.41 4.05
CA VAL A 326 -7.13 -23.85 4.32
C VAL A 326 -6.55 -24.67 3.17
N ASP A 327 -6.74 -24.26 1.90
CA ASP A 327 -6.11 -24.90 0.74
C ASP A 327 -4.58 -24.79 0.80
N LEU A 328 -4.01 -23.65 1.18
CA LEU A 328 -2.55 -23.53 1.39
C LEU A 328 -2.06 -24.47 2.50
N GLN A 329 -2.73 -24.52 3.65
CA GLN A 329 -2.36 -25.41 4.75
C GLN A 329 -2.48 -26.88 4.35
N PHE A 330 -3.59 -27.27 3.69
CA PHE A 330 -3.82 -28.62 3.20
C PHE A 330 -2.76 -29.03 2.18
N SER A 331 -2.50 -28.17 1.19
CA SER A 331 -1.56 -28.44 0.11
C SER A 331 -0.13 -28.52 0.64
N ALA A 332 0.28 -27.65 1.56
CA ALA A 332 1.59 -27.73 2.21
C ALA A 332 1.79 -28.98 3.08
N GLN A 333 0.72 -29.47 3.73
CA GLN A 333 0.77 -30.71 4.52
C GLN A 333 0.76 -31.99 3.68
N ASN A 334 0.23 -31.94 2.45
CA ASN A 334 0.03 -33.11 1.58
C ASN A 334 0.88 -33.09 0.30
N ALA A 335 1.67 -32.04 0.07
CA ALA A 335 2.60 -31.91 -1.06
C ALA A 335 3.51 -33.13 -1.16
N ASP A 336 3.71 -33.66 -2.37
CA ASP A 336 4.50 -34.85 -2.58
C ASP A 336 6.03 -34.57 -2.53
N PRO A 337 6.87 -35.61 -2.37
CA PRO A 337 8.31 -35.43 -2.25
C PRO A 337 9.00 -34.69 -3.41
N TRP A 338 8.42 -34.64 -4.61
CA TRP A 338 8.95 -33.86 -5.74
C TRP A 338 8.64 -32.37 -5.59
N SER A 339 7.40 -31.98 -5.26
CA SER A 339 7.06 -30.59 -4.94
C SER A 339 7.89 -30.07 -3.76
N GLN A 340 8.10 -30.88 -2.72
CA GLN A 340 8.97 -30.53 -1.58
C GLN A 340 10.46 -30.35 -1.94
N GLN A 341 10.88 -30.73 -3.15
CA GLN A 341 12.24 -30.53 -3.68
C GLN A 341 12.32 -29.36 -4.70
N ASP A 342 11.19 -28.78 -5.12
CA ASP A 342 11.20 -27.57 -5.95
C ASP A 342 11.73 -26.40 -5.11
N PRO A 343 12.76 -25.65 -5.55
CA PRO A 343 13.28 -24.52 -4.78
C PRO A 343 12.26 -23.40 -4.52
N ARG A 344 11.18 -23.33 -5.32
CA ARG A 344 10.06 -22.39 -5.16
C ARG A 344 9.03 -22.86 -4.13
N PHE A 345 9.07 -24.12 -3.67
CA PHE A 345 8.17 -24.62 -2.62
C PHE A 345 8.34 -23.86 -1.28
N VAL A 346 9.45 -23.16 -1.09
CA VAL A 346 9.67 -22.22 0.03
C VAL A 346 8.52 -21.22 0.20
N LEU A 347 7.89 -20.80 -0.91
CA LEU A 347 6.77 -19.86 -0.93
C LEU A 347 5.52 -20.43 -0.24
N MET A 348 5.37 -21.76 -0.14
CA MET A 348 4.23 -22.40 0.53
C MET A 348 4.63 -23.20 1.78
N ALA A 349 5.90 -23.54 1.97
CA ALA A 349 6.37 -24.44 3.02
C ALA A 349 5.97 -24.01 4.45
N GLY A 350 5.87 -22.70 4.73
CA GLY A 350 5.42 -22.18 6.04
C GLY A 350 3.97 -22.56 6.39
N TRP A 351 3.10 -22.64 5.38
CA TRP A 351 1.67 -22.92 5.55
C TRP A 351 1.36 -24.31 6.11
N ALA A 352 2.31 -25.26 6.04
CA ALA A 352 2.17 -26.59 6.65
C ALA A 352 1.93 -26.53 8.18
N SER A 353 2.40 -25.46 8.84
CA SER A 353 2.27 -25.25 10.29
C SER A 353 1.62 -23.91 10.69
N ALA A 354 1.17 -23.10 9.74
CA ALA A 354 0.56 -21.79 9.99
C ALA A 354 -0.82 -21.92 10.67
N ASP A 355 -1.19 -20.93 11.50
CA ASP A 355 -2.53 -20.84 12.10
C ASP A 355 -3.45 -19.95 11.25
N VAL A 356 -4.29 -20.59 10.42
CA VAL A 356 -5.34 -19.92 9.64
C VAL A 356 -6.23 -19.04 10.53
N GLY A 357 -6.48 -19.43 11.79
CA GLY A 357 -7.29 -18.64 12.73
C GLY A 357 -6.65 -17.31 13.13
N ALA A 358 -5.31 -17.26 13.21
CA ALA A 358 -4.55 -16.03 13.43
C ALA A 358 -4.50 -15.16 12.16
N ALA A 359 -4.29 -15.78 11.00
CA ALA A 359 -4.31 -15.11 9.70
C ALA A 359 -5.67 -14.46 9.36
N LEU A 360 -6.78 -14.91 9.97
CA LEU A 360 -8.09 -14.26 9.89
C LEU A 360 -8.27 -13.02 10.80
N ASN A 361 -7.17 -12.40 11.23
CA ASN A 361 -7.17 -11.14 11.97
C ASN A 361 -6.56 -9.98 11.16
N PRO A 362 -7.38 -9.15 10.49
CA PRO A 362 -6.94 -7.92 9.80
C PRO A 362 -6.06 -6.98 10.62
N MET A 363 -6.14 -7.01 11.96
CA MET A 363 -5.28 -6.21 12.83
C MET A 363 -3.84 -6.74 12.96
N GLN A 364 -3.52 -7.92 12.43
CA GLN A 364 -2.16 -8.46 12.36
C GLN A 364 -1.51 -8.22 11.00
N TRP A 365 -2.28 -8.23 9.90
CA TRP A 365 -1.76 -8.18 8.53
C TRP A 365 -0.78 -7.05 8.26
N ARG A 366 0.26 -7.31 7.45
CA ARG A 366 1.15 -6.30 6.86
C ARG A 366 0.66 -5.99 5.44
N THR A 367 1.08 -4.88 4.85
CA THR A 367 0.68 -4.50 3.49
C THR A 367 1.78 -3.72 2.79
N CYS A 368 1.74 -3.71 1.46
CA CYS A 368 2.47 -2.79 0.60
C CYS A 368 1.64 -2.52 -0.66
N ALA A 369 1.95 -1.46 -1.40
CA ALA A 369 1.24 -1.08 -2.61
C ALA A 369 2.20 -0.57 -3.68
N LEU A 370 1.84 -0.78 -4.94
CA LEU A 370 2.50 -0.24 -6.12
C LEU A 370 1.41 0.22 -7.08
N VAL A 371 1.29 1.52 -7.31
CA VAL A 371 0.26 2.09 -8.18
C VAL A 371 0.88 2.97 -9.26
N GLY A 372 0.17 3.14 -10.36
CA GLY A 372 0.69 3.78 -11.56
C GLY A 372 -0.40 4.23 -12.53
N ALA A 373 -0.02 5.15 -13.40
CA ALA A 373 -0.78 5.48 -14.59
C ALA A 373 -0.55 4.44 -15.69
N CYS A 374 -1.45 4.38 -16.66
CA CYS A 374 -1.28 3.62 -17.90
C CYS A 374 -0.93 4.57 -19.07
N TYR A 375 -0.15 4.10 -20.05
CA TYR A 375 0.35 4.92 -21.16
C TYR A 375 -0.73 5.35 -22.16
N VAL A 376 -0.51 6.46 -22.88
CA VAL A 376 -1.41 6.94 -23.95
C VAL A 376 -1.52 5.93 -25.10
N ASP A 377 -0.38 5.43 -25.58
CA ASP A 377 -0.27 4.43 -26.63
C ASP A 377 0.18 3.07 -26.08
N GLN A 378 -0.11 1.99 -26.80
CA GLN A 378 0.33 0.63 -26.42
C GLN A 378 1.83 0.46 -26.67
N ILE A 379 2.61 0.11 -25.64
CA ILE A 379 4.06 -0.06 -25.75
C ILE A 379 4.48 -1.52 -25.56
N PRO A 380 5.19 -2.16 -26.52
CA PRO A 380 5.67 -3.53 -26.36
C PRO A 380 6.52 -3.72 -25.09
N GLY A 381 6.08 -4.61 -24.21
CA GLY A 381 6.77 -4.96 -22.97
C GLY A 381 6.45 -4.07 -21.75
N ALA A 382 5.73 -2.96 -21.92
CA ALA A 382 5.43 -2.01 -20.85
C ALA A 382 3.95 -1.60 -20.83
N ARG A 383 3.33 -1.70 -19.66
CA ARG A 383 1.89 -1.41 -19.46
C ARG A 383 1.61 -0.19 -18.61
N TYR A 384 2.51 0.08 -17.65
CA TYR A 384 2.31 1.02 -16.55
C TYR A 384 3.51 1.97 -16.48
N ALA A 385 3.28 3.23 -16.13
CA ALA A 385 4.28 4.03 -15.47
C ALA A 385 3.88 4.09 -14.00
N TRP A 386 4.72 3.56 -13.11
CA TRP A 386 4.43 3.65 -11.68
C TRP A 386 4.48 5.10 -11.25
N THR A 387 3.65 5.45 -10.29
CA THR A 387 3.55 6.82 -9.80
C THR A 387 3.75 6.88 -8.29
N ASP A 388 3.49 5.80 -7.56
CA ASP A 388 3.53 5.81 -6.10
C ASP A 388 3.66 4.38 -5.51
N VAL A 389 4.24 4.26 -4.31
CA VAL A 389 4.59 3.02 -3.61
C VAL A 389 4.44 3.11 -2.09
N TYR A 390 3.70 2.19 -1.47
CA TYR A 390 3.57 2.12 -0.01
C TYR A 390 4.26 0.87 0.58
N PRO A 391 5.02 0.97 1.69
CA PRO A 391 5.57 2.21 2.23
C PRO A 391 6.60 2.80 1.26
N ASN A 392 6.66 4.13 1.20
CA ASN A 392 7.63 4.84 0.39
C ASN A 392 9.06 4.59 0.90
N PRO A 393 10.04 4.32 0.01
CA PRO A 393 11.45 4.28 0.39
C PRO A 393 11.99 5.70 0.62
N HIS A 394 12.96 5.83 1.52
CA HIS A 394 13.70 7.09 1.69
C HIS A 394 14.66 7.25 0.49
N PRO A 395 14.57 8.34 -0.31
CA PRO A 395 15.48 8.54 -1.43
C PRO A 395 16.92 8.68 -0.93
N GLY A 396 17.85 7.93 -1.49
CA GLY A 396 19.25 7.85 -1.07
C GLY A 396 19.57 6.75 -0.04
N ASP A 397 18.57 6.14 0.61
CA ASP A 397 18.78 4.93 1.44
C ASP A 397 18.96 3.72 0.51
N PHE A 398 20.20 3.35 0.22
CA PHE A 398 20.53 2.20 -0.63
C PHE A 398 20.66 0.89 0.18
N ASN A 399 20.69 0.98 1.52
CA ASN A 399 21.06 -0.14 2.41
C ASN A 399 19.87 -0.73 3.21
N GLY A 400 18.82 0.06 3.43
CA GLY A 400 17.60 -0.30 4.15
C GLY A 400 17.76 -0.21 5.66
N ASP A 401 18.32 0.89 6.17
CA ASP A 401 18.32 1.23 7.60
C ASP A 401 17.44 2.45 7.97
N GLY A 402 16.95 3.18 6.97
CA GLY A 402 16.04 4.31 7.10
C GLY A 402 16.68 5.68 6.96
N CYS A 403 17.99 5.77 6.77
CA CYS A 403 18.73 7.01 6.57
C CYS A 403 19.37 7.08 5.18
N THR A 404 19.60 8.30 4.70
CA THR A 404 20.69 8.60 3.75
C THR A 404 21.93 8.99 4.55
N ASP A 405 23.00 8.20 4.49
CA ASP A 405 24.21 8.47 5.27
C ASP A 405 25.51 8.22 4.45
N GLN A 406 26.67 8.41 5.10
CA GLN A 406 27.98 8.23 4.47
C GLN A 406 28.20 6.80 3.93
N ALA A 407 27.50 5.79 4.45
CA ALA A 407 27.52 4.42 3.98
C ALA A 407 26.86 4.28 2.60
N ASP A 408 25.72 4.92 2.36
CA ASP A 408 25.04 4.92 1.05
C ASP A 408 25.86 5.67 0.01
N ALA A 409 26.41 6.83 0.39
CA ALA A 409 27.38 7.58 -0.41
C ALA A 409 28.59 6.72 -0.84
N MET A 410 29.11 5.90 0.09
CA MET A 410 30.21 4.97 -0.20
C MET A 410 29.75 3.73 -0.99
N SER A 411 28.50 3.28 -0.82
CA SER A 411 27.89 2.19 -1.58
C SER A 411 27.77 2.55 -3.05
N GLN A 412 27.24 3.73 -3.36
CA GLN A 412 27.11 4.26 -4.72
C GLN A 412 28.47 4.42 -5.41
N LEU A 413 29.47 5.00 -4.74
CA LEU A 413 30.82 5.12 -5.27
C LEU A 413 31.50 3.76 -5.49
N ALA A 414 31.28 2.80 -4.59
CA ALA A 414 31.76 1.43 -4.76
C ALA A 414 31.03 0.67 -5.88
N TYR A 415 29.74 0.94 -6.07
CA TYR A 415 28.92 0.39 -7.15
C TYR A 415 29.40 0.88 -8.51
N ILE A 416 29.59 2.19 -8.67
CA ILE A 416 30.17 2.80 -9.87
C ILE A 416 31.54 2.18 -10.16
N ALA A 417 32.47 2.24 -9.20
CA ALA A 417 33.84 1.76 -9.38
C ALA A 417 33.97 0.23 -9.62
N ALA A 418 32.91 -0.55 -9.37
CA ALA A 418 32.89 -1.99 -9.63
C ALA A 418 32.30 -2.36 -11.00
N HIS A 419 31.41 -1.53 -11.57
CA HIS A 419 30.60 -1.89 -12.75
C HIS A 419 30.75 -0.91 -13.95
N ASP A 420 31.44 0.22 -13.79
CA ASP A 420 31.80 1.19 -14.84
C ASP A 420 32.63 0.53 -15.96
N GLY A 421 32.06 0.38 -17.16
CA GLY A 421 32.59 -0.42 -18.26
C GLY A 421 32.26 -1.93 -18.22
N GLN A 422 31.39 -2.41 -17.33
CA GLN A 422 30.98 -3.82 -17.24
C GLN A 422 29.70 -4.12 -18.02
N PHE A 423 29.81 -4.98 -19.04
CA PHE A 423 28.66 -5.48 -19.80
C PHE A 423 27.57 -6.05 -18.89
N GLY A 424 26.33 -5.58 -19.09
CA GLY A 424 25.14 -5.98 -18.32
C GLY A 424 24.83 -5.08 -17.13
N TYR A 425 25.71 -4.11 -16.83
CA TYR A 425 25.50 -3.05 -15.82
C TYR A 425 25.71 -1.66 -16.42
N ASP A 426 26.64 -1.56 -17.37
CA ASP A 426 26.89 -0.39 -18.20
C ASP A 426 26.79 -0.77 -19.68
N ASN A 427 26.23 0.15 -20.47
CA ASN A 427 25.92 0.00 -21.89
C ASN A 427 26.30 1.26 -22.71
N ASP A 428 27.06 2.20 -22.14
CA ASP A 428 27.38 3.47 -22.80
C ASP A 428 28.33 3.31 -24.02
N GLY A 429 29.00 2.16 -24.11
CA GLY A 429 29.89 1.76 -25.21
C GLY A 429 31.33 2.26 -25.09
N ASN A 430 31.68 2.94 -23.99
CA ASN A 430 33.02 3.37 -23.64
C ASN A 430 33.73 2.30 -22.78
N GLY A 431 34.88 2.68 -22.24
CA GLY A 431 35.46 2.02 -21.06
C GLY A 431 35.41 2.99 -19.88
N SER A 432 35.71 2.47 -18.69
CA SER A 432 35.49 3.10 -17.39
C SER A 432 35.70 4.63 -17.37
N ASN A 433 34.62 5.38 -17.14
CA ASN A 433 34.57 6.84 -17.18
C ASN A 433 33.89 7.49 -15.96
N ASN A 434 33.50 6.69 -14.96
CA ASN A 434 32.72 7.05 -13.75
C ASN A 434 31.25 7.41 -13.99
N SER A 435 30.63 6.88 -15.06
CA SER A 435 29.21 6.98 -15.36
C SER A 435 28.73 5.69 -16.02
N LEU A 436 27.62 5.11 -15.56
CA LEU A 436 27.08 3.88 -16.11
C LEU A 436 25.79 4.18 -16.85
N GLN A 437 25.66 3.78 -18.11
CA GLN A 437 24.36 3.82 -18.79
C GLN A 437 23.57 2.55 -18.49
N VAL A 438 22.43 2.70 -17.81
CA VAL A 438 21.55 1.60 -17.40
C VAL A 438 21.07 0.81 -18.64
N PRO A 439 21.42 -0.49 -18.77
CA PRO A 439 20.98 -1.32 -19.89
C PRO A 439 19.45 -1.44 -19.90
N GLU A 440 18.82 -1.26 -21.06
CA GLU A 440 17.35 -1.17 -21.17
C GLU A 440 16.72 -0.25 -20.10
N PHE A 441 17.25 0.97 -19.96
CA PHE A 441 16.76 1.99 -19.03
C PHE A 441 15.22 2.13 -19.03
N SER A 442 14.67 2.52 -17.89
CA SER A 442 13.26 2.56 -17.53
C SER A 442 12.58 1.19 -17.51
N ARG A 443 12.99 0.19 -18.31
CA ARG A 443 12.57 -1.19 -18.08
C ARG A 443 13.26 -1.79 -16.85
N LEU A 444 14.60 -1.83 -16.88
CA LEU A 444 15.43 -2.56 -15.91
C LEU A 444 15.85 -1.76 -14.67
N PHE A 445 16.00 -0.44 -14.81
CA PHE A 445 16.38 0.55 -13.77
C PHE A 445 17.64 0.22 -12.93
N ASP A 446 18.04 1.19 -12.11
CA ASP A 446 19.01 1.04 -11.02
C ASP A 446 18.51 1.84 -9.81
N VAL A 447 18.81 1.40 -8.58
CA VAL A 447 18.46 2.13 -7.35
C VAL A 447 19.28 3.41 -7.20
N HIS A 448 20.47 3.44 -7.79
CA HIS A 448 21.42 4.56 -7.71
C HIS A 448 21.20 5.66 -8.77
N ASP A 449 20.27 5.44 -9.71
CA ASP A 449 19.78 6.39 -10.72
C ASP A 449 18.65 7.21 -10.07
N LEU A 450 19.03 8.28 -9.36
CA LEU A 450 18.12 9.02 -8.49
C LEU A 450 17.30 10.04 -9.26
N ASN A 451 17.88 10.64 -10.30
CA ASN A 451 17.20 11.59 -11.17
C ASN A 451 16.37 10.91 -12.29
N TYR A 452 16.49 9.59 -12.46
CA TYR A 452 15.77 8.80 -13.44
C TYR A 452 16.02 9.24 -14.89
N ASP A 453 17.26 9.63 -15.21
CA ASP A 453 17.71 9.94 -16.57
C ASP A 453 18.35 8.72 -17.29
N GLY A 454 18.63 7.65 -16.56
CA GLY A 454 19.21 6.41 -17.08
C GLY A 454 20.74 6.34 -17.05
N LEU A 455 21.37 7.26 -16.33
CA LEU A 455 22.78 7.22 -15.97
C LEU A 455 22.91 7.05 -14.44
N VAL A 456 23.90 6.27 -13.98
CA VAL A 456 24.36 6.33 -12.59
C VAL A 456 25.70 7.04 -12.57
N ASN A 457 25.74 8.28 -12.07
CA ASN A 457 26.91 9.15 -12.19
C ASN A 457 27.06 10.12 -11.00
N TRP A 458 27.90 11.16 -11.14
CA TRP A 458 28.11 12.16 -10.08
C TRP A 458 26.90 13.06 -9.81
N VAL A 459 25.98 13.23 -10.77
CA VAL A 459 24.74 14.00 -10.55
C VAL A 459 23.87 13.33 -9.49
N ASP A 460 23.83 12.00 -9.47
CA ASP A 460 23.13 11.18 -8.48
C ASP A 460 23.85 11.12 -7.13
N TYR A 461 25.06 11.68 -7.00
CA TYR A 461 25.91 11.44 -5.84
C TYR A 461 25.30 12.00 -4.56
N VAL A 462 24.97 11.08 -3.66
CA VAL A 462 24.33 11.42 -2.39
C VAL A 462 25.40 11.73 -1.35
N HIS A 463 25.52 13.00 -0.98
CA HIS A 463 26.42 13.46 0.07
C HIS A 463 25.62 14.29 1.07
N PRO A 464 25.31 13.76 2.27
CA PRO A 464 24.50 14.45 3.26
C PRO A 464 25.02 15.86 3.54
N GLY A 465 24.20 16.89 3.29
CA GLY A 465 24.55 18.29 3.50
C GLY A 465 25.36 19.01 2.40
N ASP A 466 25.91 18.32 1.40
CA ASP A 466 26.52 18.97 0.21
C ASP A 466 25.42 19.18 -0.82
N LEU A 467 24.92 20.41 -0.88
CA LEU A 467 23.75 20.81 -1.66
C LEU A 467 24.15 21.53 -2.95
N ASN A 468 25.35 22.12 -2.98
CA ASN A 468 25.89 22.79 -4.14
C ASN A 468 26.51 21.79 -5.17
N GLY A 469 26.92 20.60 -4.73
CA GLY A 469 27.42 19.49 -5.55
C GLY A 469 28.95 19.43 -5.71
N ASP A 470 29.72 20.20 -4.95
CA ASP A 470 31.19 20.26 -5.03
C ASP A 470 31.93 19.24 -4.14
N SER A 471 31.21 18.33 -3.47
CA SER A 471 31.70 17.32 -2.51
C SER A 471 32.24 17.86 -1.17
N ILE A 472 31.92 19.10 -0.79
CA ILE A 472 32.35 19.68 0.50
C ILE A 472 31.18 20.35 1.22
N VAL A 473 30.79 19.81 2.37
CA VAL A 473 29.80 20.46 3.26
C VAL A 473 30.42 21.69 3.94
N ASP A 474 30.19 22.89 3.39
CA ASP A 474 30.66 24.16 3.97
C ASP A 474 29.62 25.32 3.96
N ILE A 475 30.06 26.59 3.98
CA ILE A 475 29.15 27.71 4.22
C ILE A 475 28.34 28.11 2.98
N GLU A 476 28.79 27.69 1.79
CA GLU A 476 28.07 27.88 0.54
C GLU A 476 26.78 27.01 0.51
N ASP A 477 26.78 25.81 1.11
CA ASP A 477 25.57 24.98 1.26
C ASP A 477 24.52 25.59 2.21
N VAL A 478 24.94 26.46 3.13
CA VAL A 478 24.02 27.10 4.08
C VAL A 478 23.01 28.00 3.34
N GLU A 479 23.39 28.57 2.20
CA GLU A 479 22.47 29.36 1.38
C GLU A 479 21.41 28.45 0.73
N GLU A 480 21.80 27.34 0.08
CA GLU A 480 20.84 26.41 -0.54
C GLU A 480 19.97 25.68 0.50
N PHE A 481 20.52 25.27 1.65
CA PHE A 481 19.76 24.69 2.76
C PHE A 481 18.64 25.64 3.22
N VAL A 482 18.96 26.92 3.41
CA VAL A 482 17.99 27.94 3.83
C VAL A 482 16.99 28.27 2.72
N ILE A 483 17.41 28.28 1.45
CA ILE A 483 16.53 28.46 0.30
C ILE A 483 15.52 27.31 0.19
N ARG A 484 15.94 26.05 0.36
CA ARG A 484 15.04 24.89 0.29
C ARG A 484 14.11 24.78 1.48
N LEU A 485 14.61 25.06 2.70
CA LEU A 485 13.81 24.98 3.93
C LEU A 485 12.80 26.14 4.07
N LEU A 486 13.13 27.35 3.60
CA LEU A 486 12.27 28.55 3.74
C LEU A 486 11.63 29.03 2.43
N GLY A 487 11.94 28.39 1.30
CA GLY A 487 11.45 28.76 -0.02
C GLY A 487 9.94 28.59 -0.18
N PRO A 488 9.29 29.39 -1.05
CA PRO A 488 7.85 29.27 -1.32
C PRO A 488 7.53 28.01 -2.15
N GLY A 489 7.54 26.87 -1.46
CA GLY A 489 7.31 25.53 -1.99
C GLY A 489 7.78 24.41 -1.06
N GLY A 490 8.74 24.69 -0.16
CA GLY A 490 9.58 23.63 0.44
C GLY A 490 10.48 23.00 -0.63
N PRO A 491 11.09 21.83 -0.37
CA PRO A 491 11.48 20.93 -1.46
C PRO A 491 10.21 20.32 -2.08
N PRO A 492 9.88 20.59 -3.35
CA PRO A 492 8.72 19.99 -4.00
C PRO A 492 9.08 18.56 -4.42
N GLY A 493 8.87 17.59 -3.53
CA GLY A 493 9.26 16.17 -3.69
C GLY A 493 8.59 15.39 -4.83
N ASN A 494 7.99 16.08 -5.81
CA ASN A 494 7.34 15.53 -6.99
C ASN A 494 8.08 15.85 -8.30
N THR A 495 9.33 16.34 -8.24
CA THR A 495 10.25 16.37 -9.39
C THR A 495 11.53 15.59 -9.10
N GLU A 496 12.12 15.02 -10.15
CA GLU A 496 13.27 14.11 -10.00
C GLU A 496 14.50 14.77 -9.37
N GLY A 497 14.80 16.02 -9.75
CA GLY A 497 15.89 16.79 -9.15
C GLY A 497 15.68 17.10 -7.68
N ASP A 498 14.45 17.03 -7.18
CA ASP A 498 14.13 17.28 -5.77
C ASP A 498 14.30 16.03 -4.89
N LEU A 499 14.41 14.83 -5.47
CA LEU A 499 14.70 13.60 -4.70
C LEU A 499 16.15 13.58 -4.19
N ILE A 500 17.11 13.95 -5.04
CA ILE A 500 18.53 14.14 -4.66
C ILE A 500 18.63 15.23 -3.58
N VAL A 501 17.83 16.29 -3.69
CA VAL A 501 17.77 17.37 -2.70
C VAL A 501 17.18 16.88 -1.37
N ILE A 502 16.12 16.06 -1.37
CA ILE A 502 15.55 15.48 -0.15
C ILE A 502 16.55 14.55 0.54
N ALA A 503 17.19 13.64 -0.20
CA ALA A 503 18.21 12.72 0.30
C ALA A 503 19.36 13.47 1.02
N LYS A 504 19.77 14.62 0.47
CA LYS A 504 20.83 15.47 1.03
C LYS A 504 20.38 16.36 2.20
N LEU A 505 19.07 16.51 2.44
CA LEU A 505 18.48 17.47 3.41
C LEU A 505 17.75 16.84 4.61
N ASP A 506 17.18 15.64 4.49
CA ASP A 506 16.59 14.89 5.61
C ASP A 506 17.72 14.24 6.42
N LEU A 507 18.35 15.07 7.26
CA LEU A 507 19.53 14.75 8.04
C LEU A 507 19.18 14.24 9.44
N ASN A 508 17.90 13.98 9.70
CA ASN A 508 17.42 13.34 10.91
C ASN A 508 16.73 11.98 10.65
N CYS A 509 16.45 11.67 9.38
CA CYS A 509 15.83 10.44 8.89
C CYS A 509 14.36 10.29 9.32
N ASP A 510 13.57 11.38 9.33
CA ASP A 510 12.13 11.36 9.63
C ASP A 510 11.21 11.38 8.39
N GLY A 511 11.80 11.47 7.20
CA GLY A 511 11.12 11.50 5.90
C GLY A 511 10.68 12.89 5.45
N VAL A 512 10.89 13.96 6.24
CA VAL A 512 10.37 15.29 5.95
C VAL A 512 11.34 16.42 6.33
N VAL A 513 12.09 16.94 5.36
CA VAL A 513 12.98 18.11 5.52
C VAL A 513 12.31 19.26 6.29
N ASN A 514 12.72 19.49 7.54
CA ASN A 514 12.06 20.40 8.46
C ASN A 514 13.03 21.13 9.41
N GLY A 515 12.48 21.74 10.48
CA GLY A 515 13.25 22.48 11.48
C GLY A 515 14.14 21.59 12.37
N ALA A 516 13.94 20.28 12.38
CA ALA A 516 14.76 19.30 13.10
C ALA A 516 16.15 19.13 12.45
N ASP A 517 16.19 19.07 11.12
CA ASP A 517 17.40 18.84 10.30
C ASP A 517 18.46 19.92 10.48
N ILE A 518 18.04 21.14 10.81
CA ILE A 518 18.93 22.26 11.17
C ILE A 518 19.96 21.82 12.21
N GLN A 519 19.60 20.98 13.19
CA GLN A 519 20.57 20.52 14.18
C GLN A 519 21.61 19.55 13.59
N SER A 520 21.21 18.67 12.68
CA SER A 520 22.14 17.74 12.01
C SER A 520 23.02 18.46 11.00
N PHE A 521 22.47 19.36 10.19
CA PHE A 521 23.22 20.21 9.27
C PHE A 521 24.29 21.04 9.99
N ILE A 522 23.93 21.68 11.11
CA ILE A 522 24.91 22.39 11.97
C ILE A 522 25.97 21.45 12.56
N ARG A 523 25.67 20.17 12.81
CA ARG A 523 26.70 19.20 13.24
C ARG A 523 27.66 18.89 12.11
N LEU A 524 27.19 18.67 10.88
CA LEU A 524 28.06 18.43 9.71
C LEU A 524 29.07 19.58 9.56
N LEU A 525 28.58 20.82 9.45
CA LEU A 525 29.39 22.04 9.31
C LEU A 525 30.45 22.25 10.41
N ILE A 526 30.19 21.75 11.63
CA ILE A 526 31.13 21.83 12.78
C ILE A 526 32.09 20.64 12.81
N ILE A 527 31.71 19.49 12.24
CA ILE A 527 32.48 18.26 12.20
C ILE A 527 33.40 18.20 10.97
N THR A 528 33.05 18.88 9.85
CA THR A 528 33.86 19.00 8.62
C THR A 528 35.32 19.29 8.99
N PRO A 529 36.25 18.33 8.85
CA PRO A 529 37.59 18.47 9.41
C PRO A 529 38.36 19.60 8.71
N THR A 530 39.18 20.33 9.47
CA THR A 530 40.03 21.42 8.94
C THR A 530 41.22 20.91 8.09
N ASN A 531 41.08 19.73 7.48
CA ASN A 531 42.06 19.00 6.69
C ASN A 531 41.98 19.37 5.20
N LYS A 532 41.98 20.68 4.86
CA LYS A 532 42.09 21.19 3.48
C LYS A 532 43.55 21.01 2.96
N ALA A 533 44.11 19.80 3.16
CA ALA A 533 45.54 19.51 3.26
C ALA A 533 45.96 18.03 3.00
N ILE A 534 45.18 17.27 2.22
CA ILE A 534 45.68 16.08 1.50
C ILE A 534 45.41 16.31 0.00
N SER A 535 46.23 15.71 -0.87
CA SER A 535 46.53 16.23 -2.21
C SER A 535 46.25 15.25 -3.36
N GLN A 536 45.80 15.84 -4.49
CA GLN A 536 45.85 15.32 -5.87
C GLN A 536 45.01 14.07 -6.18
#